data_AF-A0A920W0V5-F1
#
_entry.id   AF-A0A920W0V5-F1
#
_cell.length_a   1.000
_cell.length_b   1.000
_cell.length_c   1.000
_cell.angle_alpha   90.00
_cell.angle_beta   90.00
_cell.angle_gamma   90.00
#
_symmetry.space_group_name_H-M   'P 1'
#
loop_
_entity.id
_entity.type
_entity.pdbx_description
1 polymer ?
#
loop_
_entity_poly.entity_id
_entity_poly.type
_entity_poly.pdbx_seq_one_letter_code
_entity_poly.pdbx_strand_id
1 'polypeptide(L)' 'MNSITDISPLAELTKMTHLRLYDNQIKDISAIVDMDDLILLWIHNNQIEDISALRNKDGMLQLGLKAMQLLTSMC' A
#
# COMPACT_ATOMS: atom_id res chain seq x y z
N MET A 1 13.61 -6.90 -8.70
CA MET A 1 13.80 -6.74 -7.25
C MET A 1 14.39 -5.37 -7.02
N ASN A 2 13.56 -4.44 -6.56
CA ASN A 2 14.01 -3.11 -6.17
C ASN A 2 14.16 -3.09 -4.64
N SER A 3 15.08 -2.31 -4.12
CA SER A 3 15.41 -2.27 -2.68
C SER A 3 14.76 -1.07 -1.97
N ILE A 4 13.59 -0.63 -2.44
CA ILE A 4 12.86 0.45 -1.76
C ILE A 4 12.33 -0.10 -0.45
N THR A 5 12.67 0.59 0.63
CA THR A 5 12.25 0.27 2.01
C THR A 5 11.42 1.39 2.62
N ASP A 6 11.65 2.62 2.18
CA ASP A 6 10.99 3.84 2.66
C ASP A 6 10.23 4.53 1.52
N ILE A 7 8.95 4.79 1.77
CA ILE A 7 8.06 5.54 0.89
C ILE A 7 7.51 6.80 1.56
N SER A 8 8.04 7.19 2.72
CA SER A 8 7.68 8.45 3.40
C SER A 8 7.76 9.69 2.51
N PRO A 9 8.68 9.81 1.51
CA PRO A 9 8.67 10.96 0.60
C PRO A 9 7.43 11.07 -0.29
N LEU A 10 6.59 10.03 -0.36
CA LEU A 10 5.36 10.04 -1.15
C LEU A 10 4.16 10.64 -0.39
N ALA A 11 4.27 10.91 0.92
CA ALA A 11 3.14 11.28 1.78
C ALA A 11 2.34 12.49 1.27
N GLU A 12 3.03 13.48 0.70
CA GLU A 12 2.40 14.71 0.21
C GLU A 12 1.74 14.55 -1.17
N LEU A 13 1.87 13.38 -1.82
CA LEU A 13 1.26 13.09 -3.12
C LEU A 13 -0.22 12.69 -2.98
N THR A 14 -1.01 13.51 -2.28
CA THR A 14 -2.42 13.27 -1.91
C THR A 14 -3.35 13.08 -3.11
N LYS A 15 -2.93 13.50 -4.31
CA LYS A 15 -3.68 13.36 -5.58
C LYS A 15 -3.32 12.10 -6.38
N MET A 16 -2.60 11.16 -5.77
CA MET A 16 -2.26 9.89 -6.41
C MET A 16 -3.48 9.01 -6.64
N THR A 17 -3.66 8.58 -7.88
CA THR A 17 -4.73 7.65 -8.27
C THR A 17 -4.23 6.22 -8.49
N HIS A 18 -2.97 6.05 -8.86
CA HIS A 18 -2.38 4.75 -9.22
C HIS A 18 -0.98 4.60 -8.66
N LEU A 19 -0.79 3.71 -7.68
CA LEU A 19 0.50 3.49 -7.03
C LEU A 19 0.95 2.03 -7.20
N ARG A 20 2.15 1.84 -7.78
CA ARG A 20 2.77 0.53 -8.00
C ARG A 20 4.09 0.45 -7.24
N LEU A 21 4.10 -0.39 -6.21
CA LEU A 21 5.23 -0.57 -5.30
C LEU A 21 5.56 -2.06 -5.09
N TYR A 22 5.08 -2.94 -5.97
CA TYR A 22 5.33 -4.37 -5.87
C TYR A 22 6.82 -4.74 -6.05
N ASP A 23 7.23 -5.92 -5.54
CA ASP A 23 8.61 -6.44 -5.60
C ASP A 23 9.66 -5.51 -4.96
N ASN A 24 9.35 -5.01 -3.76
CA ASN A 24 10.20 -4.17 -2.93
C ASN A 24 10.38 -4.76 -1.51
N GLN A 25 10.96 -3.99 -0.58
CA GLN A 25 11.19 -4.37 0.81
C GLN A 25 10.46 -3.43 1.78
N ILE A 26 9.31 -2.89 1.35
CA ILE A 26 8.52 -1.95 2.15
C ILE A 26 7.86 -2.71 3.30
N LYS A 27 7.88 -2.11 4.49
CA LYS A 27 7.22 -2.62 5.69
C LYS A 27 6.08 -1.73 6.16
N ASP A 28 6.28 -0.42 6.00
CA ASP A 28 5.33 0.61 6.41
C ASP A 28 4.70 1.27 5.18
N ILE A 29 3.38 1.31 5.16
CA ILE A 29 2.59 1.99 4.14
C ILE A 29 1.79 3.19 4.68
N SER A 30 2.10 3.68 5.89
CA SER A 30 1.47 4.84 6.51
C SER A 30 1.48 6.09 5.62
N ALA A 31 2.48 6.22 4.74
CA ALA A 31 2.59 7.32 3.78
C ALA A 31 1.40 7.42 2.79
N ILE A 32 0.57 6.39 2.63
CA ILE A 32 -0.58 6.43 1.69
C ILE A 32 -1.90 6.83 2.37
N VAL A 33 -1.89 7.09 3.68
CA VAL A 33 -3.11 7.31 4.46
C VAL A 33 -3.95 8.48 3.93
N ASP A 34 -3.33 9.54 3.44
CA ASP A 34 -4.02 10.74 2.91
C ASP A 34 -4.22 10.72 1.38
N MET A 35 -3.89 9.60 0.71
CA MET A 35 -4.11 9.43 -0.73
C MET A 35 -5.55 8.95 -0.99
N ASP A 36 -6.54 9.80 -0.76
CA ASP A 36 -7.96 9.44 -0.83
C ASP A 36 -8.46 9.19 -2.25
N ASP A 37 -7.75 9.73 -3.24
CA ASP A 37 -8.04 9.55 -4.66
C ASP A 37 -7.46 8.23 -5.23
N LEU A 38 -6.88 7.35 -4.40
CA LEU A 38 -6.29 6.07 -4.84
C LEU A 38 -7.35 5.10 -5.38
N ILE A 39 -7.20 4.75 -6.65
CA ILE A 39 -8.06 3.80 -7.37
C ILE A 39 -7.36 2.44 -7.49
N LEU A 40 -6.04 2.43 -7.69
CA LEU A 40 -5.24 1.22 -7.88
C LEU A 40 -3.99 1.24 -7.01
N LEU A 41 -3.83 0.19 -6.21
CA LEU A 41 -2.64 -0.03 -5.38
C LEU A 41 -2.08 -1.44 -5.58
N TRP A 42 -0.82 -1.54 -6.02
CA TRP A 42 -0.09 -2.80 -6.08
C TRP A 42 1.10 -2.79 -5.12
N ILE A 43 1.00 -3.59 -4.06
CA ILE A 43 1.99 -3.66 -2.97
C ILE A 43 2.43 -5.10 -2.69
N HIS A 44 2.04 -6.07 -3.52
CA HIS A 44 2.46 -7.46 -3.37
C HIS A 44 3.99 -7.64 -3.43
N ASN A 45 4.49 -8.75 -2.86
CA ASN A 45 5.93 -9.01 -2.74
C ASN A 45 6.68 -7.87 -2.02
N ASN A 46 6.14 -7.46 -0.88
CA ASN A 46 6.76 -6.59 0.12
C ASN A 46 6.74 -7.30 1.49
N GLN A 47 7.22 -6.62 2.53
CA GLN A 47 7.26 -7.12 3.92
C GLN A 47 6.25 -6.36 4.81
N ILE A 48 5.11 -5.97 4.23
CA ILE A 48 4.06 -5.22 4.91
C ILE A 48 3.34 -6.16 5.88
N GLU A 49 3.16 -5.74 7.13
CA GLU A 49 2.45 -6.52 8.15
C GLU A 49 1.18 -5.81 8.63
N ASP A 50 1.16 -4.48 8.56
CA ASP A 50 0.02 -3.63 8.89
C ASP A 50 -0.55 -2.97 7.63
N ILE A 51 -1.85 -3.13 7.42
CA ILE A 51 -2.61 -2.53 6.31
C ILE A 51 -3.63 -1.48 6.80
N SER A 52 -3.51 -0.99 8.03
CA SER A 52 -4.39 0.02 8.63
C SER A 52 -4.48 1.31 7.81
N ALA A 53 -3.42 1.66 7.06
CA ALA A 53 -3.40 2.79 6.13
C ALA A 53 -4.40 2.67 4.96
N LEU A 54 -4.96 1.47 4.71
CA LEU A 54 -6.01 1.23 3.70
C LEU A 54 -7.42 1.43 4.24
N ARG A 55 -7.57 1.73 5.54
CA ARG A 55 -8.89 1.94 6.15
C ARG A 55 -9.59 3.11 5.45
N ASN A 56 -10.88 2.93 5.13
CA ASN A 56 -11.75 3.92 4.49
C ASN A 56 -11.31 4.38 3.09
N LYS A 57 -10.54 3.57 2.34
CA LYS A 57 -10.26 3.80 0.92
C LYS A 57 -11.44 3.35 0.03
N ASP A 58 -12.61 3.96 0.26
CA ASP A 58 -13.90 3.54 -0.31
C ASP A 58 -13.97 3.62 -1.84
N GLY A 59 -13.11 4.43 -2.47
CA GLY A 59 -13.00 4.59 -3.93
C GLY A 59 -12.05 3.59 -4.62
N MET A 60 -11.38 2.71 -3.86
CA MET A 60 -10.37 1.81 -4.43
C MET A 60 -11.02 0.68 -5.24
N LEU A 61 -10.68 0.59 -6.52
CA LEU A 61 -11.21 -0.42 -7.43
C LEU A 61 -10.36 -1.70 -7.45
N GLN A 62 -9.06 -1.57 -7.19
CA GLN A 62 -8.15 -2.71 -7.27
C GLN A 62 -7.02 -2.62 -6.24
N LEU A 63 -6.89 -3.71 -5.46
CA LEU A 63 -5.81 -3.92 -4.52
C LEU A 63 -5.06 -5.22 -4.84
N GLY A 64 -3.76 -5.12 -5.11
CA GLY A 64 -2.89 -6.27 -5.34
C GLY A 64 -2.12 -6.68 -4.08
N LEU A 65 -2.62 -7.68 -3.35
CA LEU A 65 -1.97 -8.28 -2.15
C LEU A 65 -1.35 -9.66 -2.38
N LYS A 66 -1.47 -10.23 -3.58
CA LYS A 66 -1.22 -11.66 -3.80
C LYS A 66 0.26 -11.98 -3.55
N ALA A 67 0.51 -12.79 -2.51
CA ALA A 67 1.80 -13.19 -1.90
C ALA A 67 2.20 -12.50 -0.57
N MET A 68 1.23 -11.98 0.20
CA MET A 68 1.42 -11.79 1.64
C MET A 68 0.91 -13.02 2.40
N GLN A 69 1.73 -13.65 3.23
CA GLN A 69 1.25 -14.59 4.25
C GLN A 69 0.54 -13.78 5.36
N LEU A 70 -0.62 -13.19 5.05
CA LEU A 70 -1.42 -12.54 6.08
C LEU A 70 -2.21 -13.63 6.81
N LEU A 71 -1.88 -13.86 8.08
CA LEU A 71 -2.82 -14.43 9.03
C LEU A 71 -4.12 -13.62 8.88
N THR A 72 -5.17 -14.30 8.46
CA THR A 72 -6.53 -13.78 8.56
C THR A 72 -6.79 -13.34 9.99
N SER A 73 -7.04 -12.06 10.19
CA SER A 73 -7.85 -11.56 11.29
C SER A 73 -8.51 -10.27 10.81
N MET A 74 -9.49 -10.43 9.92
CA MET A 74 -10.60 -9.51 9.88
C MET A 74 -11.30 -9.62 11.24
N CYS A 75 -11.15 -8.58 12.06
CA CYS A 75 -12.16 -8.16 13.00
C CYS A 75 -12.41 -6.67 12.74
#